data_AF-A0A0Q9MLA9-F1
#
_entry.id   AF-A0A0Q9MLA9-F1
#
_cell.length_a   1.000
_cell.length_b   1.000
_cell.length_c   1.000
_cell.angle_alpha   90.00
_cell.angle_beta   90.00
_cell.angle_gamma   90.00
#
_symmetry.space_group_name_H-M   'P 1'
#
loop_
_entity.id
_entity.type
_entity.pdbx_description
1 polymer ?
#
loop_
_entity_poly.entity_id
_entity_poly.type
_entity_poly.pdbx_seq_one_letter_code
_entity_poly.pdbx_strand_id
1 'polypeptide(L)'
;MRVDRSNGRVVALLDDGSLDSAPNLIAPGLELPQTVRSVLREDWKLLGAWAGMAALMGGLMTAAAVVLGTTADPALLEALTAYSAY
;
A
#
# COMPACT_ATOMS: atom_id res chain seq x y z
N MET A 1 -34.32 20.11 6.22
CA MET A 1 -33.35 19.52 5.28
C MET A 1 -34.07 18.75 4.19
N ARG A 2 -33.66 18.90 2.93
CA ARG A 2 -34.13 18.15 1.77
C ARG A 2 -32.94 17.58 1.01
N VAL A 3 -33.05 16.35 0.54
CA VAL A 3 -32.02 15.71 -0.30
C VAL A 3 -32.33 15.98 -1.76
N ASP A 4 -31.43 16.66 -2.46
CA ASP A 4 -31.43 16.78 -3.91
C ASP A 4 -30.60 15.64 -4.52
N ARG A 5 -31.31 14.59 -4.94
CA ARG A 5 -30.69 13.39 -5.55
C ARG A 5 -30.15 13.64 -6.95
N SER A 6 -30.63 14.67 -7.66
CA SER A 6 -30.16 14.99 -9.02
C SER A 6 -28.75 15.59 -9.01
N ASN A 7 -28.46 16.41 -8.00
CA ASN A 7 -27.16 17.06 -7.83
C ASN A 7 -26.30 16.43 -6.72
N GLY A 8 -26.77 15.37 -6.06
CA GLY A 8 -26.03 14.68 -4.99
C GLY A 8 -25.77 15.55 -3.76
N ARG A 9 -26.69 16.46 -3.42
CA ARG A 9 -26.50 17.47 -2.35
C ARG A 9 -27.63 17.42 -1.33
N VAL A 10 -27.32 17.86 -0.12
CA VAL A 10 -28.29 18.12 0.93
C VAL A 10 -28.47 19.63 1.04
N VAL A 11 -29.72 20.09 0.97
CA VAL A 11 -30.09 21.50 1.08
C VAL A 11 -30.85 21.70 2.39
N ALA A 12 -30.41 22.65 3.20
CA ALA A 12 -31.06 23.04 4.44
C ALA A 12 -31.61 24.47 4.28
N LEU A 13 -32.84 24.68 4.75
CA LEU A 13 -33.36 26.02 5.01
C LEU A 13 -32.98 26.33 6.46
N LEU A 14 -32.25 27.42 6.65
CA LEU A 14 -31.80 27.93 7.94
C LEU A 14 -32.86 28.85 8.54
N ASP A 15 -32.77 29.08 9.85
CA ASP A 15 -33.77 29.83 10.62
C ASP A 15 -33.82 31.32 10.25
N ASP A 16 -32.75 31.82 9.62
CA ASP A 16 -32.66 33.16 9.05
C ASP A 16 -33.29 33.26 7.64
N GLY A 17 -33.89 32.17 7.16
CA GLY A 17 -34.50 32.07 5.83
C GLY A 17 -33.51 31.81 4.69
N SER A 18 -32.20 31.71 4.99
CA SER A 18 -31.19 31.40 3.99
C SER A 18 -31.15 29.90 3.66
N LEU A 19 -30.60 29.58 2.49
CA LEU A 19 -30.41 28.21 2.03
C LEU A 19 -28.92 27.86 2.12
N ASP A 20 -28.60 26.79 2.84
CA ASP A 20 -27.27 26.18 2.88
C ASP A 20 -27.26 24.88 2.08
N SER A 21 -26.15 24.60 1.39
CA SER A 21 -26.01 23.41 0.55
C SER A 21 -24.67 22.71 0.79
N ALA A 22 -24.74 21.41 1.07
CA ALA A 22 -23.57 20.57 1.30
C ALA A 22 -23.57 19.31 0.42
N PRO A 23 -22.41 18.75 0.06
CA PRO A 23 -22.33 17.47 -0.65
C PRO A 23 -22.92 16.33 0.19
N ASN A 24 -23.62 15.39 -0.45
CA ASN A 24 -24.08 14.17 0.21
C ASN A 24 -22.91 13.18 0.34
N LEU A 25 -22.34 13.08 1.55
CA LEU A 25 -21.20 12.20 1.87
C LEU A 25 -21.47 10.70 1.72
N ILE A 26 -22.73 10.31 1.50
CA ILE A 26 -23.16 8.91 1.32
C ILE A 26 -23.39 8.60 -0.18
N ALA A 27 -23.24 9.59 -1.07
CA ALA A 27 -23.43 9.38 -2.49
C ALA A 27 -22.36 8.42 -3.06
N PRO A 28 -22.73 7.33 -3.77
CA PRO A 28 -21.78 6.30 -4.23
C PRO A 28 -20.70 6.80 -5.20
N GLY A 29 -20.95 7.93 -5.88
CA GLY A 29 -20.03 8.55 -6.83
C GLY A 29 -19.29 9.77 -6.29
N LEU A 30 -19.33 10.01 -4.97
CA LEU A 30 -18.59 11.12 -4.37
C LEU A 30 -17.11 10.74 -4.24
N GLU A 31 -16.26 11.37 -5.04
CA GLU A 31 -14.80 11.25 -4.92
C GLU A 31 -14.35 12.00 -3.66
N LEU A 32 -14.15 11.25 -2.57
CA LEU A 32 -13.54 11.79 -1.36
C LEU A 32 -12.03 11.98 -1.59
N PRO A 33 -11.42 13.02 -1.00
CA PRO A 33 -9.98 13.21 -1.05
C PRO A 33 -9.26 11.93 -0.62
N GLN A 34 -8.30 11.47 -1.43
CA GLN A 34 -7.53 10.28 -1.11
C GLN A 34 -6.79 10.51 0.21
N THR A 35 -7.06 9.66 1.19
CA THR A 35 -6.35 9.65 2.47
C THR A 35 -5.32 8.55 2.45
N VAL A 36 -4.27 8.64 3.27
CA VAL A 36 -3.26 7.58 3.41
C VAL A 36 -3.92 6.21 3.66
N ARG A 37 -5.04 6.18 4.39
CA ARG A 37 -5.84 4.97 4.63
C ARG A 37 -6.58 4.45 3.39
N SER A 38 -7.06 5.32 2.49
CA SER A 38 -7.71 4.87 1.25
C SER A 38 -6.69 4.28 0.29
N VAL A 39 -5.55 4.94 0.10
CA VAL A 39 -4.45 4.47 -0.76
C VAL A 39 -3.92 3.12 -0.27
N LEU A 40 -3.62 3.01 1.03
CA LEU A 40 -3.16 1.74 1.60
C LEU A 40 -4.18 0.62 1.49
N ARG A 41 -5.49 0.91 1.50
CA ARG A 41 -6.54 -0.10 1.36
C ARG A 41 -6.71 -0.55 -0.09
N GLU A 42 -6.64 0.38 -1.04
CA GLU A 42 -6.73 0.11 -2.47
C GLU A 42 -5.50 -0.70 -2.95
N ASP A 43 -4.31 -0.31 -2.50
CA ASP A 43 -3.05 -0.88 -3.00
C ASP A 43 -2.44 -1.96 -2.09
N TRP A 44 -3.11 -2.37 -1.01
CA TRP A 44 -2.59 -3.38 -0.07
C TRP A 44 -2.16 -4.68 -0.77
N LYS A 45 -2.87 -5.08 -1.82
CA LYS A 45 -2.57 -6.30 -2.58
C LYS A 45 -1.27 -6.17 -3.36
N LEU A 46 -1.03 -5.01 -3.98
CA LEU A 46 0.19 -4.73 -4.73
C LEU A 46 1.38 -4.64 -3.77
N LEU A 47 1.23 -3.88 -2.68
CA LEU A 47 2.25 -3.75 -1.64
C LEU A 47 2.56 -5.11 -1.00
N GLY A 48 1.54 -5.92 -0.72
CA GLY A 48 1.69 -7.27 -0.18
C GLY A 48 2.42 -8.21 -1.15
N ALA A 49 2.10 -8.16 -2.44
CA ALA A 49 2.77 -8.97 -3.46
C ALA A 49 4.26 -8.59 -3.59
N TRP A 50 4.57 -7.29 -3.62
CA TRP A 50 5.94 -6.80 -3.68
C TRP A 50 6.75 -7.18 -2.44
N ALA A 51 6.19 -6.94 -1.25
CA ALA A 51 6.82 -7.33 0.00
C ALA A 51 7.04 -8.85 0.07
N GLY A 52 6.08 -9.64 -0.40
CA GLY A 52 6.19 -11.09 -0.49
C GLY A 52 7.34 -11.54 -1.40
N MET A 53 7.47 -10.95 -2.59
CA MET A 53 8.56 -11.27 -3.51
C MET A 53 9.93 -10.88 -2.96
N ALA A 54 10.03 -9.71 -2.32
CA ALA A 54 11.26 -9.29 -1.65
C ALA A 54 11.65 -10.24 -0.52
N ALA A 55 10.68 -10.64 0.32
CA ALA A 55 10.91 -11.59 1.40
C ALA A 55 11.31 -12.98 0.87
N LEU A 56 10.69 -13.45 -0.22
CA LEU A 56 11.02 -14.72 -0.86
C LEU A 56 12.46 -14.70 -1.39
N MET A 57 12.84 -13.63 -2.10
CA MET A 57 14.20 -13.48 -2.61
C MET A 57 15.22 -13.39 -1.49
N GLY A 58 14.94 -12.60 -0.45
CA GLY A 58 15.80 -12.51 0.74
C GLY A 58 15.94 -13.86 1.45
N GLY A 59 14.85 -14.62 1.56
CA GLY A 59 14.85 -15.98 2.11
C GLY A 59 15.71 -16.94 1.29
N LEU A 60 15.58 -16.91 -0.04
CA LEU A 60 16.40 -17.73 -0.94
C LEU A 60 17.89 -17.40 -0.82
N MET A 61 18.26 -16.12 -0.79
CA MET A 61 19.66 -15.70 -0.63
C MET A 61 20.22 -16.14 0.73
N THR A 62 19.44 -15.99 1.80
CA THR A 62 19.85 -16.41 3.14
C THR A 62 20.01 -17.93 3.21
N ALA A 63 19.08 -18.69 2.64
CA ALA A 63 19.16 -20.14 2.59
C ALA A 63 20.38 -20.61 1.77
N ALA A 64 20.63 -19.98 0.62
CA ALA A 64 21.81 -20.27 -0.19
C ALA A 64 23.11 -20.01 0.57
N ALA A 65 23.21 -18.88 1.30
CA ALA A 65 24.37 -18.57 2.12
C ALA A 65 24.62 -19.60 3.22
N VAL A 66 23.56 -20.08 3.89
CA VAL A 66 23.66 -21.14 4.92
C VAL A 66 24.12 -22.46 4.31
N VAL A 67 23.54 -22.86 3.18
CA VAL A 67 23.94 -24.10 2.49
C VAL A 67 25.39 -24.01 2.04
N LEU A 68 25.80 -22.92 1.40
CA LEU A 68 27.20 -22.71 1.00
C LEU A 68 28.15 -22.72 2.20
N GLY A 69 27.81 -22.02 3.28
CA GLY A 69 28.63 -21.99 4.49
C GLY A 69 28.78 -23.34 5.20
N THR A 70 27.83 -24.26 5.02
CA THR A 70 27.84 -25.58 5.67
C THR A 70 28.37 -26.70 4.78
N THR A 71 28.38 -26.52 3.46
CA THR A 71 28.72 -27.59 2.50
C THR A 71 29.92 -27.27 1.60
N ALA A 72 30.35 -26.02 1.50
CA ALA A 72 31.47 -25.65 0.64
C ALA A 72 32.82 -25.99 1.26
N ASP A 73 33.77 -26.36 0.38
CA ASP A 73 35.18 -26.52 0.73
C ASP A 73 35.75 -25.17 1.23
N PRO A 74 36.44 -25.11 2.39
CA PRO A 74 36.98 -23.88 2.95
C PRO A 74 37.87 -23.09 1.98
N ALA A 75 38.63 -23.76 1.09
CA ALA A 75 39.45 -23.07 0.09
C ALA A 75 38.61 -22.32 -0.97
N LEU A 76 37.42 -22.85 -1.29
CA LEU A 76 36.49 -22.23 -2.22
C LEU A 76 35.76 -21.04 -1.59
N LEU A 77 35.43 -21.13 -0.29
CA LEU A 77 34.87 -20.02 0.48
C LEU A 77 35.85 -18.83 0.59
N GLU A 78 37.13 -19.11 0.84
CA GLU A 78 38.18 -18.09 0.89
C GLU A 78 38.36 -17.41 -0.48
N ALA A 79 38.34 -18.16 -1.58
CA ALA A 79 38.41 -17.61 -2.94
C ALA A 79 37.19 -16.71 -3.28
N LEU A 80 35.97 -17.12 -2.90
CA LEU A 80 34.75 -16.33 -3.15
C LEU A 80 34.71 -15.04 -2.32
N THR A 81 35.10 -15.11 -1.05
CA THR A 81 35.14 -13.94 -0.17
C THR A 81 36.22 -12.96 -0.59
N ALA A 82 37.41 -13.45 -0.97
CA ALA A 82 38.48 -12.63 -1.53
C ALA A 82 38.06 -11.94 -2.84
N TYR A 83 37.31 -12.62 -3.71
CA TYR A 83 36.80 -12.03 -4.95
C TYR A 83 35.77 -10.91 -4.69
N SER A 84 34.94 -11.03 -3.65
CA SER A 84 33.96 -9.98 -3.30
C SER A 84 34.57 -8.68 -2.77
N ALA A 85 35.85 -8.70 -2.39
CA ALA A 85 36.57 -7.56 -1.82
C ALA A 85 37.26 -6.67 -2.88
N TYR A 86 37.21 -7.04 -4.16
CA TYR A 86 37.77 -6.29 -5.29
C TYR A 86 36.65 -5.75 -6.18
#